data_AF-A0AA39H745-F1
#
_entry.id   AF-A0AA39H745-F1
#
_cell.length_a   1.000
_cell.length_b   1.000
_cell.length_c   1.000
_cell.angle_alpha   90.00
_cell.angle_beta   90.00
_cell.angle_gamma   90.00
#
_symmetry.space_group_name_H-M   'P 1'
#
loop_
_entity.id
_entity.type
_entity.pdbx_description
1 polymer ?
#
loop_
_entity_poly.entity_id
_entity_poly.type
_entity_poly.pdbx_seq_one_letter_code
_entity_poly.pdbx_strand_id
1 'polypeptide(L)'
;MISSPPASSPSPKCCHYFPLVTCLKVLSAFLAITYALLSIATSYLALDRAYYALASVVFLLHSIFTIMYFCGLKDKNEWLMVPALVVEILLRIIVGFVLMALWFAYVLLLFDIIQFESPLDSTPPSQFLLCACLIGTLLYALLIRILFPYYEGYRHTKKANDWERMHGSVAMHTSITSRPTSV
;
A
#
# COMPACT_ATOMS: atom_id res chain seq x y z
N MET A 1 5.54 1.26 -48.59
CA MET A 1 6.87 1.49 -47.99
C MET A 1 6.74 1.27 -46.49
N ILE A 2 7.27 0.17 -45.99
CA ILE A 2 7.21 -0.21 -44.58
C ILE A 2 8.35 0.55 -43.88
N SER A 3 8.00 1.52 -43.03
CA SER A 3 8.99 2.23 -42.21
C SER A 3 9.54 1.27 -41.15
N SER A 4 10.84 1.05 -41.19
CA SER A 4 11.59 0.30 -40.17
C SER A 4 11.41 0.94 -38.78
N PRO A 5 11.46 0.16 -37.69
CA PRO A 5 11.37 0.71 -36.34
C PRO A 5 12.56 1.65 -36.08
N PRO A 6 12.38 2.73 -35.30
CA PRO A 6 13.48 3.61 -34.94
C PRO A 6 14.50 2.84 -34.09
N ALA A 7 15.78 2.98 -34.43
CA ALA A 7 16.89 2.38 -33.71
C ALA A 7 16.83 2.77 -32.22
N SER A 8 16.91 1.77 -31.35
CA SER A 8 16.99 1.97 -29.90
C SER A 8 18.27 2.72 -29.56
N SER A 9 18.12 3.97 -29.11
CA SER A 9 19.19 4.74 -28.47
C SER A 9 19.78 3.95 -27.30
N PRO A 10 21.12 3.90 -27.13
CA PRO A 10 21.73 3.18 -26.02
C PRO A 10 21.50 3.95 -24.72
N SER A 11 20.51 3.54 -23.92
CA SER A 11 20.35 4.07 -22.56
C SER A 11 21.36 3.41 -21.62
N PRO A 12 21.97 4.16 -20.70
CA PRO A 12 23.16 3.73 -19.99
C PRO A 12 22.86 2.73 -18.87
N LYS A 13 23.76 1.75 -18.78
CA LYS A 13 24.22 1.04 -17.58
C LYS A 13 23.15 0.27 -16.78
N CYS A 14 23.16 -1.04 -17.08
CA CYS A 14 22.90 -2.15 -16.18
C CYS A 14 23.45 -1.91 -14.76
N CYS A 15 22.63 -1.35 -13.87
CA CYS A 15 22.76 -1.57 -12.43
C CYS A 15 21.59 -2.45 -12.02
N HIS A 16 21.87 -3.76 -11.87
CA HIS A 16 21.13 -4.77 -11.12
C HIS A 16 19.76 -4.35 -10.55
N TYR A 17 18.79 -4.08 -11.43
CA TYR A 17 17.46 -3.67 -11.02
C TYR A 17 16.73 -4.94 -10.60
N PHE A 18 16.67 -5.19 -9.29
CA PHE A 18 15.70 -6.15 -8.78
C PHE A 18 14.35 -5.72 -9.37
N PRO A 19 13.59 -6.59 -10.05
CA PRO A 19 12.39 -6.13 -10.74
C PRO A 19 11.49 -5.45 -9.71
N LEU A 20 11.10 -4.19 -9.92
CA LEU A 20 10.23 -3.42 -9.03
C LEU A 20 9.04 -4.27 -8.56
N VAL A 21 8.47 -5.05 -9.49
CA VAL A 21 7.37 -5.98 -9.27
C VAL A 21 7.75 -7.10 -8.28
N THR A 22 8.96 -7.67 -8.36
CA THR A 22 9.43 -8.69 -7.43
C THR A 22 9.65 -8.11 -6.03
N CYS A 23 10.24 -6.91 -5.94
CA CYS A 23 10.39 -6.21 -4.66
C CYS A 23 9.02 -5.92 -4.03
N LEU A 24 8.05 -5.44 -4.81
CA LEU A 24 6.68 -5.18 -4.37
C LEU A 24 5.94 -6.45 -3.93
N LYS A 25 6.14 -7.58 -4.61
CA LYS A 25 5.59 -8.87 -4.20
C LYS A 25 6.12 -9.31 -2.84
N VAL A 26 7.44 -9.20 -2.63
CA VAL A 26 8.05 -9.52 -1.34
C VAL A 26 7.57 -8.57 -0.25
N LEU A 27 7.55 -7.26 -0.52
CA LEU A 27 7.09 -6.24 0.42
C LEU A 27 5.62 -6.43 0.81
N SER A 28 4.74 -6.70 -0.15
CA SER A 28 3.32 -6.95 0.13
C SER A 28 3.10 -8.26 0.87
N ALA A 29 3.82 -9.34 0.54
CA ALA A 29 3.74 -10.57 1.32
C ALA A 29 4.21 -10.36 2.76
N PHE A 30 5.33 -9.66 2.96
CA PHE A 30 5.84 -9.31 4.28
C PHE A 30 4.81 -8.50 5.07
N LEU A 31 4.29 -7.40 4.50
CA LEU A 31 3.31 -6.54 5.16
C LEU A 31 2.01 -7.27 5.49
N ALA A 32 1.50 -8.12 4.58
CA ALA A 32 0.31 -8.92 4.83
C ALA A 32 0.48 -9.84 6.04
N ILE A 33 1.63 -10.51 6.14
CA ILE A 33 1.98 -11.38 7.28
C ILE A 33 2.12 -10.54 8.55
N THR A 34 2.82 -9.41 8.50
CA THR A 34 2.97 -8.51 9.65
C THR A 34 1.61 -8.07 10.18
N TYR A 35 0.70 -7.61 9.30
CA TYR A 35 -0.64 -7.20 9.71
C TYR A 35 -1.48 -8.36 10.26
N ALA A 36 -1.37 -9.56 9.68
CA ALA A 36 -2.05 -10.74 10.23
C ALA A 36 -1.55 -11.08 11.64
N LEU A 37 -0.23 -11.04 11.86
CA LEU A 37 0.35 -11.27 13.19
C LEU A 37 -0.07 -10.20 14.19
N LEU A 38 -0.09 -8.92 13.78
CA LEU A 38 -0.59 -7.82 14.62
C LEU A 38 -2.07 -7.99 14.94
N SER A 39 -2.89 -8.44 13.99
CA SER A 39 -4.31 -8.74 14.22
C SER A 39 -4.50 -9.87 15.23
N ILE A 40 -3.70 -10.93 15.17
CA ILE A 40 -3.74 -12.03 16.16
C ILE A 40 -3.32 -11.51 17.53
N ALA A 41 -2.22 -10.77 17.62
CA ALA A 41 -1.74 -10.21 18.88
C ALA A 41 -2.77 -9.27 19.53
N THR A 42 -3.38 -8.39 18.74
CA THR A 42 -4.42 -7.48 19.24
C THR A 42 -5.74 -8.19 19.56
N SER A 43 -6.08 -9.27 18.85
CA SER A 43 -7.21 -10.15 19.22
C SER A 43 -7.00 -10.78 20.59
N TYR A 44 -5.77 -11.18 20.91
CA TYR A 44 -5.45 -11.72 22.23
C TYR A 44 -5.62 -10.66 23.32
N LEU A 45 -5.12 -9.44 23.08
CA LEU A 45 -5.30 -8.30 24.00
C LEU A 45 -6.76 -7.84 24.12
N ALA A 46 -7.60 -8.12 23.10
CA ALA A 46 -9.02 -7.80 23.12
C ALA A 46 -9.80 -8.60 24.15
N LEU A 47 -9.24 -9.70 24.67
CA LEU A 47 -9.81 -10.44 25.79
C LEU A 47 -9.83 -9.60 27.08
N ASP A 48 -8.85 -8.69 27.25
CA ASP A 48 -8.76 -7.82 28.43
C ASP A 48 -9.49 -6.50 28.23
N ARG A 49 -9.38 -5.88 27.05
CA ARG A 49 -9.98 -4.57 26.76
C ARG A 49 -10.61 -4.51 25.38
N ALA A 50 -11.88 -4.11 25.32
CA ALA A 50 -12.67 -4.07 24.09
C ALA A 50 -12.10 -3.17 22.97
N TYR A 51 -11.33 -2.13 23.30
CA TYR A 51 -10.75 -1.24 22.28
C TYR A 51 -9.68 -1.95 21.41
N TYR A 52 -9.02 -3.00 21.91
CA TYR A 52 -8.11 -3.81 21.11
C TYR A 52 -8.85 -4.66 20.06
N ALA A 53 -10.14 -4.93 20.24
CA ALA A 53 -10.94 -5.63 19.23
C ALA A 53 -11.05 -4.80 17.95
N LEU A 54 -11.25 -3.49 18.07
CA LEU A 54 -11.27 -2.59 16.92
C LEU A 54 -9.92 -2.57 16.20
N ALA A 55 -8.82 -2.48 16.96
CA ALA A 55 -7.47 -2.53 16.39
C ALA A 55 -7.22 -3.84 15.63
N SER A 56 -7.67 -4.98 16.17
CA SER A 56 -7.56 -6.27 15.51
C SER A 56 -8.29 -6.30 14.16
N VAL A 57 -9.53 -5.81 14.12
CA VAL A 57 -10.31 -5.73 12.87
C VAL A 57 -9.62 -4.84 11.84
N VAL A 58 -9.05 -3.71 12.27
CA VAL A 58 -8.30 -2.80 11.38
C VAL A 58 -7.07 -3.50 10.79
N PHE A 59 -6.28 -4.19 11.61
CA PHE A 59 -5.12 -4.95 11.11
C PHE A 59 -5.51 -6.12 10.21
N LEU A 60 -6.62 -6.80 10.50
CA LEU A 60 -7.13 -7.86 9.65
C LEU A 60 -7.54 -7.32 8.27
N LEU A 61 -8.26 -6.19 8.23
CA LEU A 61 -8.64 -5.53 6.99
C LEU A 61 -7.39 -5.13 6.18
N HIS A 62 -6.38 -4.52 6.83
CA HIS A 62 -5.11 -4.20 6.18
C HIS A 62 -4.44 -5.44 5.57
N SER A 63 -4.44 -6.57 6.29
CA SER A 63 -3.89 -7.83 5.77
C SER A 63 -4.65 -8.31 4.53
N ILE A 64 -5.99 -8.33 4.58
CA ILE A 64 -6.85 -8.76 3.45
C ILE A 64 -6.61 -7.91 2.21
N PHE A 65 -6.62 -6.59 2.33
CA PHE A 65 -6.41 -5.70 1.18
C PHE A 65 -4.97 -5.76 0.66
N THR A 66 -3.98 -5.96 1.53
CA THR A 66 -2.60 -6.19 1.09
C THR A 66 -2.47 -7.51 0.31
N ILE A 67 -3.17 -8.57 0.72
CA ILE A 67 -3.23 -9.84 -0.01
C ILE A 67 -3.94 -9.65 -1.36
N MET A 68 -5.06 -8.93 -1.39
CA MET A 68 -5.74 -8.60 -2.65
C MET A 68 -4.82 -7.85 -3.61
N TYR A 69 -4.05 -6.88 -3.11
CA TYR A 69 -3.07 -6.17 -3.91
C TYR A 69 -1.96 -7.11 -4.43
N PHE A 70 -1.45 -8.02 -3.59
CA PHE A 70 -0.48 -9.05 -3.99
C PHE A 70 -1.03 -9.97 -5.10
N CYS A 71 -2.27 -10.47 -4.96
CA CYS A 71 -2.94 -11.27 -5.99
C CYS A 71 -3.10 -10.48 -7.29
N GLY A 72 -3.49 -9.21 -7.19
CA GLY A 72 -3.59 -8.32 -8.35
C GLY A 72 -2.25 -8.12 -9.07
N LEU A 73 -1.15 -7.99 -8.32
CA LEU A 73 0.21 -7.97 -8.88
C LEU A 73 0.64 -9.29 -9.52
N LYS A 74 0.23 -10.43 -8.94
CA LYS A 74 0.56 -11.76 -9.45
C LYS A 74 -0.15 -12.03 -10.77
N ASP A 75 -1.44 -11.75 -10.82
CA ASP A 75 -2.32 -12.07 -11.95
C ASP A 75 -2.43 -10.92 -12.97
N LYS A 76 -1.67 -9.84 -12.75
CA LYS A 76 -1.77 -8.56 -13.51
C LYS A 76 -3.21 -8.02 -13.56
N ASN A 77 -4.01 -8.27 -12.53
CA ASN A 77 -5.43 -7.89 -12.51
C ASN A 77 -5.63 -6.51 -11.86
N GLU A 78 -5.79 -5.49 -12.70
CA GLU A 78 -6.03 -4.11 -12.27
C GLU A 78 -7.29 -3.94 -11.41
N TRP A 79 -8.34 -4.71 -11.69
CA TRP A 79 -9.62 -4.61 -10.98
C TRP A 79 -9.52 -4.97 -9.50
N LEU A 80 -8.55 -5.82 -9.14
CA LEU A 80 -8.29 -6.19 -7.75
C LEU A 80 -7.35 -5.19 -7.06
N MET A 81 -6.40 -4.62 -7.81
CA MET A 81 -5.42 -3.67 -7.28
C MET A 81 -6.05 -2.33 -6.92
N VAL A 82 -7.00 -1.82 -7.72
CA VAL A 82 -7.66 -0.52 -7.49
C VAL A 82 -8.39 -0.45 -6.14
N PRO A 83 -9.35 -1.35 -5.81
CA PRO A 83 -10.05 -1.28 -4.53
C PRO A 83 -9.09 -1.47 -3.34
N ALA A 84 -8.09 -2.34 -3.46
CA ALA A 84 -7.07 -2.51 -2.43
C ALA A 84 -6.29 -1.20 -2.18
N LEU A 85 -5.88 -0.52 -3.25
CA LEU A 85 -5.13 0.74 -3.14
C LEU A 85 -6.00 1.88 -2.59
N VAL A 86 -7.28 1.94 -2.99
CA VAL A 86 -8.24 2.92 -2.46
C VAL A 86 -8.44 2.73 -0.95
N VAL A 87 -8.66 1.50 -0.49
CA VAL A 87 -8.84 1.23 0.95
C VAL A 87 -7.57 1.54 1.74
N GLU A 88 -6.40 1.17 1.20
CA GLU A 88 -5.11 1.52 1.80
C GLU A 88 -4.90 3.04 1.93
N ILE A 89 -5.35 3.84 0.95
CA ILE A 89 -5.33 5.31 1.03
C ILE A 89 -6.29 5.80 2.13
N LEU A 90 -7.54 5.32 2.13
CA LEU A 90 -8.55 5.72 3.11
C LEU A 90 -8.11 5.41 4.54
N LEU A 91 -7.54 4.24 4.78
CA LEU A 91 -7.02 3.85 6.10
C LEU A 91 -5.88 4.77 6.54
N ARG A 92 -4.95 5.14 5.66
CA ARG A 92 -3.89 6.12 5.99
C ARG A 92 -4.45 7.51 6.28
N ILE A 93 -5.53 7.92 5.62
CA ILE A 93 -6.19 9.20 5.94
C ILE A 93 -6.77 9.14 7.36
N ILE A 94 -7.49 8.05 7.69
CA ILE A 94 -8.06 7.86 9.03
C ILE A 94 -6.97 7.85 10.10
N VAL A 95 -5.88 7.10 9.90
CA VAL A 95 -4.74 7.07 10.82
C VAL A 95 -4.10 8.46 10.97
N GLY A 96 -4.03 9.24 9.89
CA GLY A 96 -3.56 10.63 9.93
C GLY A 96 -4.44 11.52 10.82
N PHE A 97 -5.76 11.38 10.73
CA PHE A 97 -6.69 12.09 11.63
C PHE A 97 -6.54 11.66 13.09
N VAL A 98 -6.39 10.36 13.35
CA VAL A 98 -6.15 9.85 14.72
C VAL A 98 -4.84 10.39 15.28
N LEU A 99 -3.77 10.42 14.48
CA LEU A 99 -2.49 10.97 14.89
C LEU A 99 -2.58 12.48 15.18
N MET A 100 -3.29 13.23 14.34
CA MET A 100 -3.57 14.66 14.60
C MET A 100 -4.33 14.85 15.91
N ALA A 101 -5.37 14.06 16.16
CA ALA A 101 -6.12 14.09 17.41
C ALA A 101 -5.23 13.76 18.62
N LEU A 102 -4.30 12.82 18.48
CA LEU A 102 -3.32 12.48 19.52
C LEU A 102 -2.38 13.65 19.83
N TRP A 103 -1.90 14.36 18.81
CA TRP A 103 -1.12 15.59 18.99
C TRP A 103 -1.92 16.69 19.68
N PHE A 104 -3.19 16.88 19.31
CA PHE A 104 -4.08 17.81 20.02
C PHE A 104 -4.27 17.43 21.48
N ALA A 105 -4.49 16.13 21.78
CA ALA A 105 -4.58 15.65 23.15
C ALA A 105 -3.29 15.94 23.93
N TYR A 106 -2.11 15.76 23.32
CA TYR A 106 -0.84 16.12 23.95
C TYR A 106 -0.74 17.61 24.29
N VAL A 107 -1.11 18.49 23.36
CA VAL A 107 -1.10 19.93 23.60
C VAL A 107 -2.08 20.31 24.72
N LEU A 108 -3.30 19.76 24.71
CA LEU A 108 -4.29 20.01 25.76
C LEU A 108 -3.82 19.50 27.13
N LEU A 109 -3.10 18.37 27.18
CA LEU A 109 -2.51 17.84 28.41
C LEU A 109 -1.43 18.78 28.96
N LEU A 110 -0.63 19.42 28.11
CA LEU A 110 0.39 20.39 28.56
C LEU A 110 -0.23 21.62 29.24
N PHE A 111 -1.44 22.00 28.86
CA PHE A 111 -2.20 23.08 29.50
C PHE A 111 -3.05 22.60 30.68
N ASP A 112 -2.92 21.33 31.08
CA ASP A 112 -3.71 20.71 32.14
C ASP A 112 -5.24 20.80 31.89
N ILE A 113 -5.64 20.90 30.61
CA ILE A 113 -7.05 21.00 30.20
C ILE A 113 -7.71 19.61 30.23
N ILE A 114 -6.93 18.55 29.97
CA ILE A 114 -7.39 17.16 30.00
C ILE A 114 -6.59 16.36 31.02
N GLN A 115 -7.27 15.47 31.73
CA GLN A 115 -6.62 14.49 32.62
C GLN A 115 -6.44 13.19 31.86
N PHE A 116 -5.19 12.82 31.58
CA PHE A 116 -4.83 11.56 30.94
C PHE A 116 -4.05 10.71 31.93
N GLU A 117 -4.51 9.48 32.16
CA GLU A 117 -3.82 8.51 32.99
C GLU A 117 -2.88 7.67 32.11
N SER A 118 -1.61 7.61 32.49
CA SER A 118 -0.64 6.78 31.78
C SER A 118 -1.01 5.30 31.96
N PRO A 119 -1.03 4.48 30.90
CA PRO A 119 -1.21 3.04 31.03
C PRO A 119 0.03 2.35 31.61
N LEU A 120 1.15 3.07 31.75
CA LEU A 120 2.39 2.61 32.35
C LEU A 120 2.63 3.36 33.66
N ASP A 121 2.62 2.63 34.78
CA ASP A 121 2.79 3.19 36.14
C ASP A 121 4.15 3.89 36.33
N SER A 122 5.14 3.56 35.51
CA SER A 122 6.53 4.04 35.65
C SER A 122 6.83 5.35 34.92
N THR A 123 5.91 5.87 34.10
CA THR A 123 6.16 7.07 33.27
C THR A 123 5.08 8.14 33.47
N PRO A 124 5.47 9.43 33.59
CA PRO A 124 4.49 10.50 33.69
C PRO A 124 3.65 10.60 32.40
N PRO A 125 2.34 10.91 32.49
CA PRO A 125 1.43 10.93 31.35
C PRO A 125 1.90 11.76 30.16
N SER A 126 2.53 12.91 30.43
CA SER A 126 3.05 13.81 29.40
C SER A 126 4.19 13.21 28.59
N GLN A 127 5.11 12.46 29.23
CA GLN A 127 6.19 11.78 28.53
C GLN A 127 5.67 10.59 27.72
N PHE A 128 4.74 9.82 28.29
CA PHE A 128 4.10 8.72 27.59
C PHE A 128 3.41 9.21 26.31
N LEU A 129 2.58 10.25 26.43
CA LEU A 129 1.81 10.78 25.30
C LEU A 129 2.71 11.43 24.25
N LEU A 130 3.78 12.14 24.65
CA LEU A 130 4.79 12.66 23.73
C LEU A 130 5.49 11.53 22.94
N CYS A 131 5.94 10.49 23.64
CA CYS A 131 6.57 9.33 23.01
C CYS A 131 5.61 8.64 22.04
N ALA A 132 4.35 8.46 22.41
CA ALA A 132 3.31 7.91 21.54
C ALA A 132 3.10 8.78 20.28
N CYS A 133 3.08 10.11 20.42
CA CYS A 133 2.98 11.04 19.29
C CYS A 133 4.19 10.94 18.35
N LEU A 134 5.41 10.93 18.89
CA LEU A 134 6.63 10.86 18.10
C LEU A 134 6.76 9.53 17.35
N ILE A 135 6.56 8.41 18.06
CA ILE A 135 6.59 7.07 17.46
C ILE A 135 5.47 6.93 16.42
N GLY A 136 4.25 7.37 16.76
CA GLY A 136 3.11 7.37 15.85
C GLY A 136 3.38 8.18 14.57
N THR A 137 4.03 9.34 14.70
CA THR A 137 4.40 10.20 13.56
C THR A 137 5.46 9.53 12.67
N LEU A 138 6.48 8.91 13.26
CA LEU A 138 7.49 8.17 12.52
C LEU A 138 6.88 6.98 11.77
N LEU A 139 6.04 6.19 12.43
CA LEU A 139 5.33 5.08 11.82
C LEU A 139 4.40 5.56 10.69
N TYR A 140 3.69 6.66 10.90
CA TYR A 140 2.82 7.25 9.87
C TYR A 140 3.62 7.72 8.65
N ALA A 141 4.75 8.38 8.85
CA ALA A 141 5.62 8.80 7.76
C ALA A 141 6.15 7.59 6.96
N LEU A 142 6.49 6.49 7.63
CA LEU A 142 6.87 5.23 6.97
C LEU A 142 5.70 4.64 6.17
N LEU A 143 4.50 4.61 6.74
CA LEU A 143 3.29 4.12 6.06
C LEU A 143 2.97 4.93 4.79
N ILE A 144 3.13 6.25 4.84
CA ILE A 144 2.98 7.13 3.67
C ILE A 144 4.06 6.84 2.64
N ARG A 145 5.32 6.64 3.06
CA ARG A 145 6.40 6.28 2.12
C ARG A 145 6.16 4.95 1.41
N ILE A 146 5.60 3.95 2.10
CA ILE A 146 5.26 2.64 1.52
C ILE A 146 4.16 2.75 0.45
N LEU A 147 3.29 3.77 0.53
CA LEU A 147 2.21 3.97 -0.44
C LEU A 147 2.73 4.28 -1.85
N PHE A 148 3.85 5.00 -1.98
CA PHE A 148 4.39 5.37 -3.29
C PHE A 148 4.79 4.15 -4.14
N PRO A 149 5.57 3.17 -3.63
CA PRO A 149 5.83 1.92 -4.33
C PRO A 149 4.56 1.18 -4.77
N TYR A 150 3.50 1.16 -3.95
CA TYR A 150 2.24 0.52 -4.31
C TYR A 150 1.56 1.24 -5.48
N TYR A 151 1.54 2.57 -5.46
CA TYR A 151 1.01 3.35 -6.57
C TYR A 151 1.82 3.16 -7.86
N GLU A 152 3.15 3.15 -7.77
CA GLU A 152 4.02 2.87 -8.91
C GLU A 152 3.82 1.45 -9.46
N GLY A 153 3.66 0.46 -8.59
CA GLY A 153 3.35 -0.92 -8.96
C GLY A 153 2.06 -1.02 -9.76
N TYR A 154 0.99 -0.37 -9.30
CA TYR A 154 -0.26 -0.28 -10.05
C TYR A 154 -0.07 0.40 -11.41
N ARG A 155 0.60 1.56 -11.45
CA ARG A 155 0.85 2.30 -12.71
C ARG A 155 1.63 1.45 -13.72
N HIS A 156 2.61 0.70 -13.24
CA HIS A 156 3.41 -0.19 -14.07
C HIS A 156 2.55 -1.32 -14.66
N THR A 157 1.75 -2.02 -13.83
CA THR A 157 0.85 -3.09 -14.29
C THR A 157 -0.17 -2.57 -15.29
N LYS A 158 -0.80 -1.42 -15.01
CA LYS A 158 -1.74 -0.79 -15.95
C LYS A 158 -1.10 -0.48 -17.29
N LYS A 159 0.08 0.15 -17.30
CA LYS A 159 0.80 0.47 -18.54
C LYS A 159 1.13 -0.79 -19.36
N ALA A 160 1.53 -1.87 -18.69
CA ALA A 160 1.81 -3.14 -19.35
C ALA A 160 0.55 -3.76 -19.96
N ASN A 161 -0.56 -3.76 -19.23
CA ASN A 161 -1.84 -4.29 -19.70
C ASN A 161 -2.41 -3.45 -20.86
N ASP A 162 -2.34 -2.13 -20.77
CA ASP A 162 -2.78 -1.23 -21.85
C ASP A 162 -1.93 -1.41 -23.11
N TRP A 163 -0.62 -1.61 -22.96
CA TRP A 163 0.28 -1.94 -24.07
C TRP A 163 -0.11 -3.27 -24.74
N GLU A 164 -0.35 -4.32 -23.96
CA GLU A 164 -0.81 -5.63 -24.44
C GLU A 164 -2.16 -5.52 -25.16
N ARG A 165 -3.12 -4.74 -24.65
CA ARG A 165 -4.43 -4.50 -25.31
C ARG A 165 -4.27 -3.78 -26.65
N MET A 166 -3.42 -2.75 -26.71
CA MET A 166 -3.19 -1.98 -27.93
C MET A 166 -2.51 -2.83 -29.02
N HIS A 167 -1.46 -3.58 -28.68
CA HIS A 167 -0.67 -4.32 -29.68
C HIS A 167 -1.22 -5.72 -29.97
N GLY A 168 -1.91 -6.34 -29.01
CA GLY A 168 -2.60 -7.62 -29.20
C GLY A 168 -3.78 -7.50 -30.16
N SER A 169 -4.52 -6.38 -30.13
CA SER A 169 -5.63 -6.16 -31.07
C SER A 169 -5.14 -5.84 -32.50
N VAL A 170 -3.99 -5.16 -32.64
CA VAL A 170 -3.39 -4.87 -33.95
C VAL A 170 -2.92 -6.14 -34.65
N ALA A 171 -2.29 -7.07 -33.92
CA ALA A 171 -1.88 -8.37 -34.48
C ALA A 171 -3.09 -9.20 -34.97
N MET A 172 -4.21 -9.13 -34.26
CA MET A 172 -5.46 -9.82 -34.62
C MET A 172 -6.18 -9.17 -35.82
N HIS A 173 -6.07 -7.85 -36.00
CA HIS A 173 -6.63 -7.17 -37.18
C HIS A 173 -5.80 -7.38 -38.45
N THR A 174 -4.47 -7.46 -38.34
CA THR A 174 -3.59 -7.72 -39.50
C THR A 174 -3.70 -9.14 -40.06
N SER A 175 -4.18 -10.11 -39.28
CA SER A 175 -4.40 -11.48 -39.77
C SER A 175 -5.72 -11.66 -40.54
N ILE A 176 -6.66 -10.72 -40.45
CA ILE A 176 -7.96 -10.79 -41.13
C ILE A 176 -7.94 -10.06 -42.49
N THR A 177 -6.94 -9.21 -42.75
CA THR A 177 -6.84 -8.43 -44.00
C THR A 177 -6.12 -9.14 -45.15
N SER A 178 -5.66 -10.39 -45.00
CA SER A 178 -5.18 -11.20 -46.13
C SER A 178 -6.37 -11.81 -46.90
N ARG A 179 -7.23 -10.96 -47.47
CA ARG A 179 -8.20 -11.39 -48.47
C ARG A 179 -7.48 -11.38 -49.82
N PRO A 180 -7.37 -12.51 -50.55
CA PRO A 180 -6.68 -12.54 -51.82
C PRO A 180 -7.51 -11.75 -52.85
N THR A 181 -6.98 -10.63 -53.32
CA THR A 181 -7.46 -10.01 -54.56
C THR A 181 -6.87 -10.77 -55.73
N SER A 182 -7.61 -11.75 -56.23
CA SER A 182 -7.43 -12.28 -57.58
C SER A 182 -8.76 -12.17 -58.31
N VAL A 183 -8.83 -11.22 -59.24
CA VAL A 183 -9.68 -11.28 -60.45
C VAL A 183 -8.75 -10.99 -61.62
#